data_AF-X1K7P6-F1
#
_entry.id   AF-X1K7P6-F1
#
_cell.length_a   1.000
_cell.length_b   1.000
_cell.length_c   1.000
_cell.angle_alpha   90.00
_cell.angle_beta   90.00
_cell.angle_gamma   90.00
#
_symmetry.space_group_name_H-M   'P 1'
#
loop_
_entity.id
_entity.type
_entity.pdbx_description
1 polymer ?
#
loop_
_entity_poly.entity_id
_entity_poly.type
_entity_poly.pdbx_seq_one_letter_code
_entity_poly.pdbx_strand_id
1 'polypeptide(L)'
;MVKKERTEWPRTLFHILTGLTIVSIYGLTNISRELSLIILGAVALFFLLGDLFRQFIPRVNRLAHKIFKGIIRQEEKRKIASTTYYVIGCWIAILTFPRLIASIAVLLLVVGDTSAKIIRQAKGR
;
A
#
# COMPACT_ATOMS: atom_id res chain seq x y z
N MET A 1 27.02 -16.18 -4.68
CA MET A 1 26.61 -14.78 -4.45
C MET A 1 25.41 -14.76 -3.52
N VAL A 2 25.61 -14.41 -2.25
CA VAL A 2 24.51 -14.19 -1.30
C VAL A 2 23.70 -13.01 -1.81
N LYS A 3 22.44 -13.25 -2.17
CA LYS A 3 21.51 -12.21 -2.66
C LYS A 3 21.33 -11.23 -1.51
N LYS A 4 22.00 -10.07 -1.57
CA LYS A 4 21.90 -8.99 -0.58
C LYS A 4 20.41 -8.75 -0.31
N GLU A 5 19.92 -9.13 0.86
CA GLU A 5 18.55 -8.89 1.28
C GLU A 5 18.29 -7.40 1.09
N ARG A 6 17.48 -7.04 0.10
CA ARG A 6 16.99 -5.68 0.01
C ARG A 6 16.07 -5.51 1.19
N THR A 7 16.50 -4.72 2.17
CA THR A 7 15.70 -4.35 3.32
C THR A 7 14.43 -3.64 2.85
N GLU A 8 13.31 -4.37 2.78
CA GLU A 8 11.99 -3.83 2.38
C GLU A 8 11.30 -3.05 3.50
N TRP A 9 12.09 -2.50 4.43
CA TRP A 9 11.59 -1.71 5.55
C TRP A 9 10.80 -0.47 5.12
N PRO A 10 11.21 0.31 4.09
CA PRO A 10 10.43 1.47 3.66
C PRO A 10 9.02 1.09 3.20
N ARG A 11 8.89 -0.01 2.47
CA ARG A 11 7.58 -0.55 2.05
C ARG A 11 6.72 -0.94 3.25
N THR A 12 7.29 -1.72 4.18
CA THR A 12 6.55 -2.16 5.36
C THR A 12 6.12 -1.00 6.22
N LEU A 13 7.01 -0.03 6.44
CA LEU A 13 6.69 1.20 7.17
C LEU A 13 5.58 1.98 6.45
N PHE A 14 5.61 2.07 5.11
CA PHE A 14 4.52 2.67 4.36
C PHE A 14 3.18 1.98 4.65
N HIS A 15 3.10 0.64 4.59
CA HIS A 15 1.85 -0.10 4.83
C HIS A 15 1.38 0.05 6.29
N ILE A 16 2.30 -0.03 7.26
CA ILE A 16 1.99 0.15 8.68
C ILE A 16 1.48 1.57 8.94
N LEU A 17 2.23 2.59 8.53
CA LEU A 17 1.87 3.98 8.78
C LEU A 17 0.55 4.32 8.10
N THR A 18 0.39 4.00 6.82
CA THR A 18 -0.85 4.32 6.10
C THR A 18 -2.06 3.58 6.64
N GLY A 19 -1.94 2.29 6.96
CA GLY A 19 -3.05 1.53 7.51
C GLY A 19 -3.41 1.95 8.93
N LEU A 20 -2.44 2.26 9.79
CA LEU A 20 -2.68 2.86 11.10
C LEU A 20 -3.34 4.23 10.97
N THR A 21 -2.90 5.07 10.03
CA THR A 21 -3.55 6.36 9.75
C THR A 21 -5.01 6.17 9.33
N ILE A 22 -5.30 5.22 8.43
CA ILE A 22 -6.67 4.92 8.01
C ILE A 22 -7.51 4.47 9.20
N VAL A 23 -7.00 3.57 10.03
CA VAL A 23 -7.74 3.05 11.20
C VAL A 23 -7.94 4.13 12.26
N SER A 24 -6.92 4.93 12.56
CA SER A 24 -7.03 6.02 13.53
C SER A 24 -8.02 7.09 13.08
N ILE A 25 -8.00 7.49 11.81
CA ILE A 25 -8.92 8.52 11.30
C ILE A 25 -10.31 7.92 11.11
N TYR A 26 -10.47 6.87 10.32
CA TYR A 26 -11.79 6.34 9.97
C TYR A 26 -12.45 5.53 11.10
N GLY A 27 -11.66 4.77 11.85
CA GLY A 27 -12.15 3.88 12.91
C GLY A 27 -12.39 4.59 14.24
N LEU A 28 -11.55 5.56 14.61
CA LEU A 28 -11.58 6.19 15.94
C LEU A 28 -12.15 7.61 15.95
N THR A 29 -12.38 8.24 14.80
CA THR A 29 -13.02 9.57 14.72
C THR A 29 -14.39 9.52 14.07
N ASN A 30 -15.17 10.60 14.20
CA ASN A 30 -16.50 10.73 13.57
C ASN A 30 -16.46 11.28 12.13
N ILE A 31 -15.34 11.12 11.40
CA ILE A 31 -15.29 11.47 9.97
C ILE A 31 -16.40 10.75 9.19
N SER A 32 -17.05 11.36 8.19
CA SER A 32 -18.09 10.66 7.44
C SER A 32 -17.51 9.57 6.53
N ARG A 33 -18.30 8.54 6.23
CA ARG A 33 -17.87 7.46 5.32
C ARG A 33 -17.68 8.01 3.91
N GLU A 34 -18.54 8.92 3.48
CA GLU A 34 -18.51 9.58 2.18
C GLU A 34 -17.21 10.36 2.01
N LEU A 35 -16.84 11.17 3.01
CA LEU A 35 -15.59 11.92 2.96
C LEU A 35 -14.37 10.99 2.96
N SER A 36 -14.41 9.92 3.75
CA SER A 36 -13.34 8.91 3.78
C SER A 36 -13.18 8.22 2.42
N LEU A 37 -14.28 7.90 1.75
CA LEU A 37 -14.29 7.30 0.41
C LEU A 37 -13.76 8.27 -0.65
N ILE A 38 -14.09 9.55 -0.57
CA ILE A 38 -13.59 10.57 -1.49
C ILE A 38 -12.08 10.73 -1.33
N ILE A 39 -11.60 10.92 -0.09
CA ILE A 39 -10.17 11.12 0.19
C ILE A 39 -9.38 9.87 -0.21
N LEU A 40 -9.75 8.70 0.30
CA LEU A 40 -9.01 7.47 0.03
C LEU A 40 -9.16 7.02 -1.43
N GLY A 41 -10.30 7.34 -2.07
CA GLY A 41 -10.53 7.10 -3.49
C GLY A 41 -9.64 7.97 -4.36
N ALA A 42 -9.45 9.25 -4.02
CA ALA A 42 -8.51 10.14 -4.70
C ALA A 42 -7.07 9.62 -4.57
N VAL A 43 -6.67 9.14 -3.38
CA VAL A 43 -5.36 8.52 -3.16
C VAL A 43 -5.23 7.24 -3.99
N ALA A 44 -6.23 6.36 -3.98
CA ALA A 44 -6.23 5.13 -4.77
C ALA A 44 -6.11 5.41 -6.28
N LEU A 45 -6.86 6.40 -6.78
CA LEU A 45 -6.80 6.83 -8.17
C LEU A 45 -5.43 7.41 -8.52
N PHE A 46 -4.84 8.23 -7.65
CA PHE A 46 -3.48 8.74 -7.84
C PHE A 46 -2.45 7.61 -7.98
N PHE A 47 -2.50 6.61 -7.09
CA PHE A 47 -1.61 5.45 -7.17
C PHE A 47 -1.84 4.65 -8.45
N LEU A 48 -3.10 4.38 -8.81
CA LEU A 48 -3.47 3.63 -10.00
C LEU A 48 -3.00 4.33 -11.28
N LEU A 49 -3.34 5.61 -11.44
CA LEU A 49 -2.94 6.39 -12.61
C LEU A 49 -1.41 6.53 -12.68
N GLY A 50 -0.75 6.79 -11.55
CA GLY A 50 0.71 6.83 -11.49
C GLY A 50 1.35 5.50 -11.93
N ASP A 51 0.79 4.38 -11.50
CA ASP A 51 1.23 3.04 -11.90
C ASP A 51 0.98 2.73 -13.38
N LEU A 52 -0.14 3.20 -13.94
CA LEU A 52 -0.43 3.06 -15.37
C LEU A 52 0.51 3.94 -16.20
N PHE A 53 0.61 5.24 -15.89
CA PHE A 53 1.47 6.17 -16.63
C PHE A 53 2.94 5.74 -16.63
N ARG A 54 3.45 5.21 -15.51
CA ARG A 54 4.83 4.71 -15.47
C ARG A 54 5.07 3.47 -16.32
N GLN A 55 4.03 2.71 -16.69
CA GLN A 55 4.18 1.58 -17.60
C GLN A 55 4.31 2.03 -19.05
N PHE A 56 3.65 3.14 -19.42
CA PHE A 56 3.71 3.68 -20.77
C PHE A 56 4.91 4.61 -21.01
N ILE A 57 5.36 5.35 -19.98
CA ILE A 57 6.40 6.38 -20.12
C ILE A 57 7.66 5.99 -19.32
N PRO A 58 8.77 5.58 -19.98
CA PRO A 58 10.00 5.17 -19.29
C PRO A 58 10.62 6.24 -18.39
N ARG A 59 10.43 7.54 -18.72
CA ARG A 59 10.89 8.66 -17.88
C ARG A 59 10.13 8.72 -16.56
N VAL A 60 8.81 8.58 -16.60
CA VAL A 60 7.94 8.53 -15.40
C VAL A 60 8.28 7.31 -14.56
N ASN A 61 8.55 6.17 -15.17
CA ASN A 61 9.03 4.97 -14.48
C ASN A 61 10.31 5.21 -13.68
N ARG A 62 11.33 5.80 -14.31
CA ARG A 62 12.59 6.12 -13.64
C ARG A 62 12.39 7.12 -12.50
N LEU A 63 11.55 8.13 -12.69
CA LEU A 63 11.23 9.12 -11.66
C LEU A 63 10.49 8.48 -10.48
N ALA A 64 9.46 7.67 -10.75
CA ALA A 64 8.69 6.95 -9.73
C ALA A 64 9.60 6.03 -8.90
N HIS A 65 10.52 5.29 -9.54
CA HIS A 65 11.50 4.48 -8.82
C HIS A 65 12.50 5.29 -7.99
N LYS A 66 12.81 6.52 -8.40
CA LYS A 66 13.69 7.42 -7.65
C LYS A 66 12.96 7.97 -6.41
N ILE A 67 11.72 8.43 -6.57
CA ILE A 67 10.90 8.99 -5.49
C ILE A 67 10.49 7.89 -4.49
N PHE A 68 9.95 6.78 -4.98
CA PHE A 68 9.45 5.67 -4.17
C PHE A 68 10.50 4.56 -3.99
N LYS A 69 11.78 4.93 -3.92
CA LYS A 69 12.89 3.99 -3.75
C LYS A 69 12.70 3.20 -2.45
N GLY A 70 12.66 1.87 -2.56
CA GLY A 70 12.44 0.98 -1.41
C GLY A 70 10.98 0.71 -1.07
N ILE A 71 10.04 1.40 -1.72
CA ILE A 71 8.60 1.09 -1.69
C ILE A 71 8.21 0.27 -2.93
N ILE A 72 8.61 0.74 -4.13
CA ILE A 72 8.41 0.02 -5.39
C ILE A 72 9.59 -0.91 -5.65
N ARG A 73 9.29 -2.20 -5.84
CA ARG A 73 10.28 -3.25 -6.11
C ARG A 73 10.84 -3.15 -7.53
N GLN A 74 12.09 -3.56 -7.75
CA GLN A 74 12.66 -3.57 -9.10
C GLN A 74 11.91 -4.52 -10.03
N GLU A 75 11.37 -5.60 -9.47
CA GLU A 75 10.55 -6.61 -10.13
C GLU A 75 9.17 -6.05 -10.54
N GLU A 76 8.73 -4.93 -9.96
CA GLU A 76 7.47 -4.22 -10.28
C GLU A 76 7.65 -3.16 -11.38
N LYS A 77 8.84 -3.00 -11.96
CA LYS A 77 9.08 -2.01 -13.04
C LYS A 77 8.10 -2.09 -14.21
N ARG A 78 7.64 -3.31 -14.55
CA ARG A 78 6.71 -3.57 -15.64
C ARG A 78 5.38 -4.18 -15.17
N LYS A 79 5.04 -4.04 -13.90
CA LYS A 79 3.80 -4.54 -13.30
C LYS A 79 3.19 -3.46 -12.42
N ILE A 80 1.90 -3.56 -12.13
CA ILE A 80 1.27 -2.74 -11.09
C ILE A 80 1.96 -3.07 -9.75
N ALA A 81 2.34 -2.04 -9.00
CA ALA A 81 3.00 -2.16 -7.72
C ALA A 81 2.01 -2.72 -6.70
N SER A 82 2.49 -3.60 -5.83
CA SER A 82 1.66 -4.15 -4.75
C SER A 82 1.13 -3.08 -3.80
N THR A 83 1.77 -1.91 -3.72
CA THR A 83 1.28 -0.75 -2.95
C THR A 83 -0.02 -0.18 -3.53
N THR A 84 -0.18 -0.20 -4.85
CA THR A 84 -1.41 0.26 -5.52
C THR A 84 -2.57 -0.67 -5.18
N TYR A 85 -2.35 -1.99 -5.23
CA TYR A 85 -3.34 -2.96 -4.79
C TYR A 85 -3.70 -2.82 -3.31
N TYR A 86 -2.71 -2.53 -2.45
CA TYR A 86 -2.95 -2.27 -1.03
C TYR A 86 -3.90 -1.07 -0.82
N VAL A 87 -3.62 0.08 -1.43
CA VAL A 87 -4.46 1.28 -1.27
C VAL A 87 -5.87 1.05 -1.80
N ILE A 88 -5.99 0.40 -2.96
CA ILE A 88 -7.29 0.02 -3.53
C ILE A 88 -8.04 -0.94 -2.60
N GLY A 89 -7.35 -1.92 -2.02
CA GLY A 89 -7.93 -2.86 -1.05
C GLY A 89 -8.49 -2.15 0.18
N CYS A 90 -7.75 -1.19 0.74
CA CYS A 90 -8.23 -0.35 1.85
C CYS A 90 -9.49 0.46 1.44
N TRP A 91 -9.50 1.02 0.24
CA TRP A 91 -10.66 1.77 -0.27
C TRP A 91 -11.89 0.86 -0.44
N ILE A 92 -11.71 -0.32 -1.03
CA ILE A 92 -12.78 -1.32 -1.18
C ILE A 92 -13.28 -1.79 0.18
N ALA A 93 -12.41 -1.93 1.18
CA ALA A 93 -12.83 -2.30 2.53
C ALA A 93 -13.78 -1.27 3.14
N ILE A 94 -13.47 0.02 3.04
CA ILE A 94 -14.36 1.12 3.51
C ILE A 94 -15.64 1.19 2.67
N LEU A 95 -15.55 0.90 1.38
CA LEU A 95 -16.70 0.89 0.47
C LEU A 95 -17.67 -0.25 0.81
N THR A 96 -17.17 -1.42 1.15
CA THR A 96 -17.99 -2.63 1.24
C THR A 96 -18.49 -2.90 2.66
N PHE A 97 -17.68 -2.61 3.66
CA PHE A 97 -17.94 -3.06 5.03
C PHE A 97 -18.41 -1.93 5.96
N PRO A 98 -19.21 -2.26 7.00
CA PRO A 98 -19.45 -1.37 8.13
C PRO A 98 -18.14 -0.92 8.77
N ARG A 99 -18.13 0.29 9.35
CA ARG A 99 -16.93 0.94 9.90
C ARG A 99 -16.01 0.01 10.69
N LEU A 100 -16.57 -0.68 11.69
CA LEU A 100 -15.79 -1.58 12.54
C LEU A 100 -15.12 -2.70 11.75
N ILE A 101 -15.86 -3.35 10.84
CA ILE A 101 -15.37 -4.44 10.01
C ILE A 101 -14.32 -3.94 9.02
N ALA A 102 -14.53 -2.77 8.40
CA ALA A 102 -13.56 -2.15 7.50
C ALA A 102 -12.25 -1.83 8.23
N SER A 103 -12.30 -1.26 9.45
CA SER A 103 -11.12 -0.98 10.27
C SER A 103 -10.37 -2.25 10.64
N ILE A 104 -11.07 -3.31 11.05
CA ILE A 104 -10.46 -4.61 11.34
C ILE A 104 -9.82 -5.21 10.09
N ALA A 105 -10.49 -5.14 8.93
CA ALA A 105 -9.96 -5.65 7.67
C ALA A 105 -8.64 -4.94 7.28
N VAL A 106 -8.59 -3.60 7.42
CA VAL A 106 -7.36 -2.82 7.17
C VAL A 106 -6.26 -3.20 8.16
N LEU A 107 -6.56 -3.39 9.44
CA LEU A 107 -5.59 -3.86 10.43
C LEU A 107 -5.03 -5.25 10.08
N LEU A 108 -5.92 -6.19 9.74
CA LEU A 108 -5.51 -7.55 9.33
C LEU A 108 -4.64 -7.52 8.07
N LEU A 109 -4.92 -6.63 7.12
CA LEU A 109 -4.10 -6.44 5.93
C LEU A 109 -2.68 -5.98 6.31
N VAL A 110 -2.55 -4.98 7.18
CA VAL A 110 -1.25 -4.46 7.64
C VAL A 110 -0.46 -5.51 8.43
N VAL A 111 -1.12 -6.20 9.36
CA VAL A 111 -0.49 -7.24 10.20
C VAL A 111 -0.10 -8.43 9.34
N GLY A 112 -0.96 -8.83 8.40
CA GLY A 112 -0.71 -9.89 7.44
C GLY A 112 0.50 -9.62 6.55
N ASP A 113 0.56 -8.43 5.92
CA ASP A 113 1.67 -8.03 5.06
C ASP A 113 3.00 -7.96 5.83
N THR A 114 2.96 -7.44 7.06
CA THR A 114 4.14 -7.36 7.93
C THR A 114 4.61 -8.75 8.36
N SER A 115 3.69 -9.61 8.78
CA SER A 115 3.98 -10.99 9.21
C SER A 115 4.53 -11.82 8.05
N ALA A 116 3.94 -11.71 6.86
CA ALA A 116 4.38 -12.40 5.66
C ALA A 116 5.82 -12.01 5.29
N LYS A 117 6.20 -10.74 5.49
CA LYS A 117 7.59 -10.29 5.32
C LYS A 117 8.52 -10.88 6.37
N ILE A 118 8.18 -10.80 7.66
CA ILE A 118 9.04 -11.32 8.75
C ILE A 118 9.30 -12.82 8.54
N ILE A 119 8.25 -13.60 8.24
CA ILE A 119 8.37 -15.03 7.96
C ILE A 119 9.22 -15.29 6.71
N ARG A 120 9.07 -14.47 5.67
CA ARG A 120 9.87 -14.56 4.44
C ARG A 120 11.36 -14.36 4.73
N GLN A 121 11.70 -13.32 5.49
CA GLN A 121 13.08 -13.05 5.94
C GLN A 121 13.62 -14.18 6.83
N ALA A 122 12.83 -14.65 7.79
CA ALA A 122 13.22 -15.78 8.65
C ALA A 122 13.48 -17.07 7.87
N LYS A 123 12.77 -17.30 6.76
CA LYS A 123 12.98 -18.43 5.84
C LYS A 123 14.10 -18.21 4.82
N GLY A 124 14.80 -17.06 4.85
CA GLY A 124 15.87 -16.73 3.92
C GLY A 124 15.45 -16.67 2.44
N ARG A 125 14.18 -16.35 2.17
CA ARG A 125 13.59 -16.23 0.82
C ARG A 125 13.17 -14.80 0.52
#